data_AF-A0A961H8H0-F1
#
_entry.id   AF-A0A961H8H0-F1
#
_cell.length_a   1.000
_cell.length_b   1.000
_cell.length_c   1.000
_cell.angle_alpha   90.00
_cell.angle_beta   90.00
_cell.angle_gamma   90.00
#
_symmetry.space_group_name_H-M   'P 1'
#
loop_
_entity.id
_entity.type
_entity.pdbx_description
1 polymer ?
#
loop_
_entity_poly.entity_id
_entity_poly.type
_entity_poly.pdbx_seq_one_letter_code
_entity_poly.pdbx_strand_id
1 'polypeptide(L)'
;MFDAIEDGMGERRPTSEPLSARADRQPQRRWSLHAKLGLIAAVGLGAALGAAGAAFVSPIAALVVALIGSVITVVVARAVAESIGRSLLDVGRQMRRFGDGDVSVRMAPATDELGTVARSFNVMADATSERIVSLADSARDAIHLRSVADALEMARDEDDVYRIVEQSVALLTPHNPAQLLVADSPTRFRSAAQHPSAGSPGCPVSNVDDCPAMRRAQTMTFQGPSELNSCPLLAEHEEVCSAVCVPVGVNGHLLGVLHVAGREGDPPKPTTVDQLVSLAGVVGSRIGSIRLLESSRLEASTDGLTGLANRRKFERAAGDLLRDRVPFSLVMADIDHFKRLNDNFGHETGDRALQLFAGVLQDNVRGHDIVARTGGEEFVLVYPNLAPKRTIEVLRRIQIALAAALDRAGLPKFTASFGVTDSSVAETLDDIVRIADAGLIVAKQSGRNRIELADNGLASSVFSREAKDAPGEPLIDLSTSPTRSPITSGSDHDHSLSENG
;
A
#
# COMPACT_ATOMS: atom_id res chain seq x y z
N MET A 1 53.70 -6.23 28.65
CA MET A 1 52.62 -6.77 29.49
C MET A 1 51.93 -7.83 28.65
N PHE A 2 52.60 -8.96 28.56
CA PHE A 2 52.23 -10.18 27.87
C PHE A 2 51.83 -11.18 28.95
N ASP A 3 50.70 -11.86 28.77
CA ASP A 3 50.37 -13.22 29.25
C ASP A 3 48.99 -13.53 28.63
N ALA A 4 48.89 -14.31 27.56
CA ALA A 4 48.99 -15.78 27.50
C ALA A 4 47.82 -16.48 28.21
N ILE A 5 46.79 -16.86 27.45
CA ILE A 5 46.06 -18.13 27.61
C ILE A 5 45.73 -18.65 26.21
N GLU A 6 46.53 -19.61 25.76
CA GLU A 6 46.10 -20.67 24.85
C GLU A 6 45.10 -21.57 25.60
N ASP A 7 43.99 -21.96 24.97
CA ASP A 7 43.79 -23.38 24.69
C ASP A 7 42.57 -23.63 23.78
N GLY A 8 42.80 -24.45 22.74
CA GLY A 8 41.92 -25.57 22.45
C GLY A 8 40.68 -25.39 21.57
N MET A 9 40.77 -26.01 20.40
CA MET A 9 39.72 -26.78 19.70
C MET A 9 38.91 -26.10 18.58
N GLY A 10 39.39 -26.31 17.35
CA GLY A 10 38.83 -27.36 16.49
C GLY A 10 37.54 -27.02 15.73
N GLU A 11 37.72 -26.74 14.44
CA GLU A 11 36.71 -26.77 13.37
C GLU A 11 35.72 -27.93 13.51
N ARG A 12 34.41 -27.64 13.50
CA ARG A 12 33.38 -28.58 13.02
C ARG A 12 32.26 -27.85 12.29
N ARG A 13 32.10 -28.22 11.02
CA ARG A 13 30.95 -27.93 10.13
C ARG A 13 29.65 -28.44 10.76
N PRO A 14 28.50 -27.76 10.56
CA PRO A 14 27.20 -28.36 10.79
C PRO A 14 26.75 -29.10 9.52
N THR A 15 26.88 -30.42 9.51
CA THR A 15 26.13 -31.28 8.59
C THR A 15 24.79 -31.58 9.23
N SER A 16 23.71 -31.03 8.67
CA SER A 16 22.33 -31.38 9.00
C SER A 16 21.99 -32.73 8.35
N GLU A 17 22.06 -33.80 9.14
CA GLU A 17 21.37 -35.07 8.86
C GLU A 17 20.06 -35.12 9.66
N PRO A 18 19.01 -35.76 9.12
CA PRO A 18 17.68 -35.75 9.71
C PRO A 18 17.62 -36.58 11.00
N LEU A 19 16.81 -36.13 11.95
CA LEU A 19 16.43 -36.84 13.18
C LEU A 19 15.59 -38.08 12.85
N SER A 20 16.21 -39.12 12.29
CA SER A 20 15.62 -40.45 12.18
C SER A 20 16.16 -41.35 13.29
N ALA A 21 15.26 -41.72 14.20
CA ALA A 21 15.25 -42.99 14.93
C ALA A 21 16.51 -43.36 15.74
N ARG A 22 16.66 -42.75 16.92
CA ARG A 22 17.32 -43.45 18.04
C ARG A 22 16.28 -44.36 18.71
N ALA A 23 16.12 -45.55 18.14
CA ALA A 23 15.35 -46.63 18.75
C ALA A 23 16.07 -47.09 20.02
N ASP A 24 15.55 -46.68 21.17
CA ASP A 24 15.89 -47.25 22.48
C ASP A 24 15.44 -48.72 22.49
N ARG A 25 16.39 -49.62 22.20
CA ARG A 25 16.17 -51.07 22.30
C ARG A 25 16.28 -51.48 23.76
N GLN A 26 15.25 -51.22 24.54
CA GLN A 26 14.98 -52.03 25.73
C GLN A 26 14.19 -53.28 25.32
N PRO A 27 14.66 -54.51 25.61
CA PRO A 27 13.89 -55.71 25.37
C PRO A 27 12.85 -55.86 26.50
N GLN A 28 11.76 -55.08 26.45
CA GLN A 28 10.59 -55.44 27.26
C GLN A 28 9.86 -56.58 26.57
N ARG A 29 10.22 -57.83 26.93
CA ARG A 29 9.43 -59.03 26.61
C ARG A 29 8.08 -58.94 27.32
N ARG A 30 7.14 -58.17 26.74
CA ARG A 30 5.74 -58.16 27.15
C ARG A 30 4.95 -59.06 26.21
N TRP A 31 4.26 -60.03 26.82
CA TRP A 31 3.47 -61.04 26.15
C TRP A 31 2.30 -60.39 25.40
N SER A 32 2.02 -60.83 24.17
CA SER A 32 0.84 -60.38 23.42
C SER A 32 -0.44 -60.72 24.17
N LEU A 33 -1.53 -60.00 23.91
CA LEU A 33 -2.83 -60.24 24.54
C LEU A 33 -3.27 -61.70 24.36
N HIS A 34 -3.03 -62.27 23.16
CA HIS A 34 -3.22 -63.68 22.86
C HIS A 34 -2.35 -64.63 23.70
N ALA A 35 -1.10 -64.28 23.99
CA ALA A 35 -0.23 -65.08 24.84
C ALA A 35 -0.64 -65.00 26.33
N LYS A 36 -1.17 -63.85 26.78
CA LYS A 36 -1.74 -63.69 28.14
C LYS A 36 -3.07 -64.42 28.30
N LEU A 37 -3.95 -64.35 27.30
CA LEU A 37 -5.22 -65.09 27.25
C LEU A 37 -4.98 -66.60 27.11
N GLY A 38 -3.98 -67.01 26.31
CA GLY A 38 -3.53 -68.39 26.20
C GLY A 38 -2.96 -68.94 27.52
N LEU A 39 -2.27 -68.12 28.31
CA LEU A 39 -1.82 -68.50 29.66
C LEU A 39 -3.01 -68.70 30.63
N ILE A 40 -4.03 -67.83 30.57
CA ILE A 40 -5.27 -67.99 31.37
C ILE A 40 -6.01 -69.28 30.97
N ALA A 41 -6.12 -69.56 29.67
CA ALA A 41 -6.74 -70.78 29.15
C ALA A 41 -5.94 -72.03 29.54
N ALA A 42 -4.60 -71.99 29.46
CA ALA A 42 -3.74 -73.10 29.84
C ALA A 42 -3.76 -73.39 31.36
N VAL A 43 -3.82 -72.35 32.20
CA VAL A 43 -3.97 -72.49 33.66
C VAL A 43 -5.37 -73.01 34.02
N GLY A 44 -6.42 -72.53 33.34
CA GLY A 44 -7.78 -73.04 33.51
C GLY A 44 -7.95 -74.50 33.07
N LEU A 45 -7.28 -74.92 31.99
CA LEU A 45 -7.29 -76.31 31.52
C LEU A 45 -6.50 -77.24 32.46
N GLY A 46 -5.42 -76.75 33.08
CA GLY A 46 -4.67 -77.49 34.10
C GLY A 46 -5.50 -77.82 35.35
N ALA A 47 -6.42 -76.93 35.74
CA ALA A 47 -7.37 -77.19 36.83
C ALA A 47 -8.44 -78.23 36.45
N ALA A 48 -8.83 -78.30 35.17
CA ALA A 48 -9.79 -79.30 34.68
C ALA A 48 -9.14 -80.69 34.47
N LEU A 49 -7.86 -80.75 34.09
CA LEU A 49 -7.13 -82.01 33.86
C LEU A 49 -6.67 -82.72 35.16
N GLY A 50 -6.65 -82.03 36.30
CA GLY A 50 -6.43 -82.64 37.62
C GLY A 50 -7.53 -83.62 38.07
N ALA A 51 -8.68 -83.63 37.38
CA ALA A 51 -9.80 -84.52 37.68
C ALA A 51 -9.71 -85.90 37.00
N ALA A 52 -8.82 -86.08 36.00
CA ALA A 52 -8.83 -87.27 35.14
C ALA A 52 -7.71 -88.30 35.42
N GLY A 53 -6.84 -88.08 36.40
CA GLY A 53 -5.72 -88.98 36.69
C GLY A 53 -5.35 -89.05 38.16
N ALA A 54 -6.13 -89.76 38.98
CA ALA A 54 -5.77 -90.03 40.37
C ALA A 54 -6.24 -91.42 40.80
N ALA A 55 -5.45 -92.45 40.47
CA ALA A 55 -5.57 -93.75 41.12
C ALA A 55 -4.75 -93.84 42.44
N PHE A 56 -3.91 -92.86 42.79
CA PHE A 56 -3.13 -92.86 44.05
C PHE A 56 -2.73 -91.45 44.50
N VAL A 57 -3.68 -90.51 44.62
CA VAL A 57 -3.42 -89.18 45.20
C VAL A 57 -4.33 -89.01 46.41
N SER A 58 -3.76 -88.73 47.58
CA SER A 58 -4.53 -88.46 48.80
C SER A 58 -5.52 -87.31 48.54
N PRO A 59 -6.77 -87.37 49.03
CA PRO A 59 -7.77 -86.30 48.86
C PRO A 59 -7.25 -84.93 49.33
N ILE A 60 -6.30 -84.91 50.27
CA ILE A 60 -5.61 -83.70 50.73
C ILE A 60 -4.73 -83.11 49.62
N ALA A 61 -4.00 -83.93 48.86
CA ALA A 61 -3.14 -83.46 47.78
C ALA A 61 -3.95 -82.91 46.58
N ALA A 62 -5.10 -83.51 46.27
CA ALA A 62 -6.02 -82.97 45.26
C ALA A 62 -6.58 -81.60 45.66
N LEU A 63 -6.95 -81.43 46.94
CA LEU A 63 -7.42 -80.16 47.49
C LEU A 63 -6.33 -79.07 47.42
N VAL A 64 -5.08 -79.42 47.77
CA VAL A 64 -3.94 -78.49 47.73
C VAL A 64 -3.65 -78.04 46.29
N VAL A 65 -3.68 -78.95 45.32
CA VAL A 65 -3.47 -78.61 43.90
C VAL A 65 -4.59 -77.70 43.37
N ALA A 66 -5.85 -77.97 43.72
CA ALA A 66 -6.98 -77.12 43.35
C ALA A 66 -6.88 -75.72 43.97
N LEU A 67 -6.45 -75.63 45.24
CA LEU A 67 -6.23 -74.36 45.94
C LEU A 67 -5.10 -73.55 45.28
N ILE A 68 -3.97 -74.19 44.96
CA ILE A 68 -2.84 -73.56 44.27
C ILE A 68 -3.26 -73.09 42.87
N GLY A 69 -3.99 -73.91 42.10
CA GLY A 69 -4.50 -73.54 40.79
C GLY A 69 -5.47 -72.36 40.82
N SER A 70 -6.36 -72.32 41.84
CA SER A 70 -7.25 -71.18 42.12
C SER A 70 -6.46 -69.90 42.41
N VAL A 71 -5.48 -69.97 43.31
CA VAL A 71 -4.62 -68.82 43.66
C VAL A 71 -3.85 -68.34 42.43
N ILE A 72 -3.25 -69.24 41.66
CA ILE A 72 -2.54 -68.87 40.43
C ILE A 72 -3.49 -68.21 39.41
N THR A 73 -4.69 -68.75 39.23
CA THR A 73 -5.70 -68.18 38.32
C THR A 73 -6.09 -66.76 38.73
N VAL A 74 -6.34 -66.54 40.03
CA VAL A 74 -6.67 -65.21 40.56
C VAL A 74 -5.50 -64.24 40.40
N VAL A 75 -4.27 -64.68 40.68
CA VAL A 75 -3.05 -63.87 40.53
C VAL A 75 -2.83 -63.49 39.06
N VAL A 76 -2.94 -64.44 38.14
CA VAL A 76 -2.78 -64.21 36.70
C VAL A 76 -3.91 -63.31 36.18
N ALA A 77 -5.16 -63.58 36.52
CA ALA A 77 -6.30 -62.76 36.13
C ALA A 77 -6.17 -61.32 36.64
N ARG A 78 -5.75 -61.14 37.89
CA ARG A 78 -5.47 -59.82 38.47
C ARG A 78 -4.31 -59.12 37.78
N ALA A 79 -3.21 -59.81 37.51
CA ALA A 79 -2.06 -59.24 36.80
C ALA A 79 -2.43 -58.80 35.37
N VAL A 80 -3.24 -59.58 34.66
CA VAL A 80 -3.73 -59.23 33.32
C VAL A 80 -4.72 -58.06 33.37
N ALA A 81 -5.68 -58.08 34.30
CA ALA A 81 -6.65 -57.00 34.49
C ALA A 81 -5.97 -55.68 34.86
N GLU A 82 -5.00 -55.70 35.77
CA GLU A 82 -4.22 -54.53 36.13
C GLU A 82 -3.33 -54.05 34.98
N SER A 83 -2.73 -54.96 34.21
CA SER A 83 -1.91 -54.61 33.04
C SER A 83 -2.74 -53.92 31.97
N ILE A 84 -3.91 -54.46 31.61
CA ILE A 84 -4.78 -53.90 30.57
C ILE A 84 -5.43 -52.62 31.07
N GLY A 85 -5.93 -52.61 32.31
CA GLY A 85 -6.56 -51.45 32.93
C GLY A 85 -5.62 -50.24 33.00
N ARG A 86 -4.35 -50.45 33.39
CA ARG A 86 -3.34 -49.38 33.39
C ARG A 86 -3.09 -48.82 31.99
N SER A 87 -2.94 -49.66 30.98
CA SER A 87 -2.72 -49.22 29.59
C SER A 87 -3.92 -48.49 29.01
N LEU A 88 -5.15 -48.96 29.25
CA LEU A 88 -6.38 -48.29 28.80
C LEU A 88 -6.59 -46.94 29.48
N LEU A 89 -6.32 -46.85 30.79
CA LEU A 89 -6.37 -45.57 31.51
C LEU A 89 -5.33 -44.59 30.98
N ASP A 90 -4.15 -45.07 30.58
CA ASP A 90 -3.12 -44.22 30.01
C ASP A 90 -3.51 -43.66 28.64
N VAL A 91 -4.00 -44.52 27.73
CA VAL A 91 -4.57 -44.08 26.44
C VAL A 91 -5.68 -43.07 26.65
N GLY A 92 -6.62 -43.35 27.56
CA GLY A 92 -7.73 -42.44 27.87
C GLY A 92 -7.28 -41.10 28.44
N ARG A 93 -6.21 -41.07 29.26
CA ARG A 93 -5.62 -39.82 29.77
C ARG A 93 -4.96 -39.02 28.66
N GLN A 94 -4.18 -39.66 27.80
CA GLN A 94 -3.50 -38.98 26.69
C GLN A 94 -4.51 -38.41 25.68
N MET A 95 -5.58 -39.16 25.37
CA MET A 95 -6.66 -38.67 24.50
C MET A 95 -7.38 -37.46 25.10
N ARG A 96 -7.68 -37.47 26.41
CA ARG A 96 -8.28 -36.31 27.09
C ARG A 96 -7.37 -35.10 27.05
N ARG A 97 -6.09 -35.25 27.39
CA ARG A 97 -5.12 -34.14 27.33
C ARG A 97 -5.02 -33.53 25.93
N PHE A 98 -5.03 -34.36 24.90
CA PHE A 98 -5.07 -33.90 23.51
C PHE A 98 -6.37 -33.15 23.19
N GLY A 99 -7.52 -33.66 23.65
CA GLY A 99 -8.82 -32.98 23.56
C GLY A 99 -8.89 -31.66 24.35
N ASP A 100 -8.14 -31.55 25.45
CA ASP A 100 -8.02 -30.35 26.27
C ASP A 100 -7.03 -29.32 25.69
N GLY A 101 -6.43 -29.60 24.53
CA GLY A 101 -5.59 -28.67 23.77
C GLY A 101 -4.09 -28.95 23.79
N ASP A 102 -3.61 -29.96 24.52
CA ASP A 102 -2.19 -30.35 24.51
C ASP A 102 -1.88 -31.26 23.31
N VAL A 103 -1.64 -30.62 22.16
CA VAL A 103 -1.38 -31.32 20.89
C VAL A 103 0.03 -31.91 20.79
N SER A 104 0.90 -31.64 21.75
CA SER A 104 2.26 -32.21 21.82
C SER A 104 2.26 -33.66 22.33
N VAL A 105 1.14 -34.11 22.89
CA VAL A 105 1.02 -35.45 23.50
C VAL A 105 1.23 -36.56 22.47
N ARG A 106 2.09 -37.51 22.80
CA ARG A 106 2.27 -38.77 22.05
C ARG A 106 2.10 -39.96 22.98
N MET A 107 1.48 -41.01 22.46
CA MET A 107 1.35 -42.29 23.14
C MET A 107 2.60 -43.12 22.97
N ALA A 108 2.97 -43.85 24.01
CA ALA A 108 4.09 -44.78 23.96
C ALA A 108 3.82 -45.92 22.97
N PRO A 109 4.85 -46.38 22.22
CA PRO A 109 4.70 -47.50 21.31
C PRO A 109 4.43 -48.80 22.09
N ALA A 110 3.46 -49.59 21.62
CA ALA A 110 3.19 -50.93 22.13
C ALA A 110 3.12 -51.94 20.96
N THR A 111 3.33 -53.22 21.28
CA THR A 111 3.41 -54.33 20.30
C THR A 111 2.11 -55.12 20.18
N ASP A 112 1.10 -54.76 20.96
CA ASP A 112 -0.23 -55.36 20.96
C ASP A 112 -1.23 -54.48 20.20
N GLU A 113 -2.52 -54.81 20.28
CA GLU A 113 -3.62 -54.11 19.62
C GLU A 113 -3.73 -52.64 20.08
N LEU A 114 -3.39 -52.36 21.35
CA LEU A 114 -3.29 -51.00 21.88
C LEU A 114 -2.14 -50.22 21.22
N GLY A 115 -1.08 -50.91 20.81
CA GLY A 115 -0.01 -50.36 20.00
C GLY A 115 -0.46 -49.84 18.65
N THR A 116 -1.41 -50.52 18.01
CA THR A 116 -2.02 -50.03 16.75
C THR A 116 -2.80 -48.75 16.99
N VAL A 117 -3.59 -48.68 18.07
CA VAL A 117 -4.32 -47.47 18.46
C VAL A 117 -3.36 -46.33 18.77
N ALA A 118 -2.29 -46.58 19.52
CA ALA A 118 -1.27 -45.58 19.84
C ALA A 118 -0.59 -45.02 18.58
N ARG A 119 -0.26 -45.88 17.60
CA ARG A 119 0.29 -45.43 16.31
C ARG A 119 -0.70 -44.57 15.54
N SER A 120 -1.94 -45.02 15.38
CA SER A 120 -2.97 -44.24 14.68
C SER A 120 -3.23 -42.90 15.36
N PHE A 121 -3.23 -42.87 16.70
CA PHE A 121 -3.35 -41.64 17.48
C PHE A 121 -2.17 -40.71 17.23
N ASN A 122 -0.93 -41.21 17.27
CA ASN A 122 0.25 -40.37 17.03
C ASN A 122 0.26 -39.78 15.62
N VAL A 123 -0.10 -40.56 14.58
CA VAL A 123 -0.22 -40.05 13.20
C VAL A 123 -1.27 -38.94 13.10
N MET A 124 -2.44 -39.12 13.73
CA MET A 124 -3.46 -38.08 13.81
C MET A 124 -2.95 -36.85 14.57
N ALA A 125 -2.26 -37.04 15.69
CA ALA A 125 -1.73 -35.96 16.51
C ALA A 125 -0.65 -35.15 15.79
N ASP A 126 0.23 -35.81 15.02
CA ASP A 126 1.21 -35.16 14.15
C ASP A 126 0.52 -34.33 13.06
N ALA A 127 -0.40 -34.94 12.30
CA ALA A 127 -1.15 -34.23 11.25
C ALA A 127 -1.98 -33.06 11.80
N THR A 128 -2.47 -33.17 13.03
CA THR A 128 -3.23 -32.09 13.70
C THR A 128 -2.30 -30.98 14.16
N SER A 129 -1.14 -31.32 14.74
CA SER A 129 -0.13 -30.34 15.15
C SER A 129 0.38 -29.53 13.95
N GLU A 130 0.70 -30.20 12.83
CA GLU A 130 1.11 -29.55 11.59
C GLU A 130 0.03 -28.59 11.06
N ARG A 131 -1.24 -29.01 11.07
CA ARG A 131 -2.36 -28.15 10.64
C ARG A 131 -2.56 -26.94 11.56
N ILE A 132 -2.43 -27.10 12.87
CA ILE A 132 -2.55 -25.99 13.83
C ILE A 132 -1.44 -24.97 13.59
N VAL A 133 -0.20 -25.40 13.40
CA VAL A 133 0.93 -24.50 13.08
C VAL A 133 0.67 -23.77 11.76
N SER A 134 0.28 -24.49 10.71
CA SER A 134 -0.03 -23.89 9.41
C SER A 134 -1.19 -22.88 9.48
N LEU A 135 -2.25 -23.17 10.26
CA LEU A 135 -3.36 -22.24 10.48
C LEU A 135 -2.93 -21.01 11.28
N ALA A 136 -2.11 -21.19 12.31
CA ALA A 136 -1.60 -20.08 13.12
C ALA A 136 -0.72 -19.14 12.29
N ASP A 137 0.13 -19.70 11.42
CA ASP A 137 0.95 -18.91 10.50
C ASP A 137 0.08 -18.18 9.47
N SER A 138 -0.89 -18.86 8.86
CA SER A 138 -1.84 -18.23 7.92
C SER A 138 -2.64 -17.08 8.57
N ALA A 139 -3.05 -17.23 9.84
CA ALA A 139 -3.76 -16.19 10.58
C ALA A 139 -2.86 -14.98 10.87
N ARG A 140 -1.59 -15.22 11.24
CA ARG A 140 -0.60 -14.15 11.46
C ARG A 140 -0.36 -13.36 10.17
N ASP A 141 -0.23 -14.05 9.05
CA ASP A 141 -0.02 -13.45 7.73
C ASP A 141 -1.21 -12.58 7.31
N ALA A 142 -2.44 -13.07 7.53
CA ALA A 142 -3.65 -12.32 7.25
C ALA A 142 -3.76 -11.03 8.09
N ILE A 143 -3.41 -11.09 9.37
CA ILE A 143 -3.37 -9.91 10.26
C ILE A 143 -2.33 -8.90 9.77
N HIS A 144 -1.13 -9.37 9.40
CA HIS A 144 -0.08 -8.49 8.90
C HIS A 144 -0.49 -7.79 7.61
N LEU A 145 -0.99 -8.54 6.61
CA LEU A 145 -1.44 -7.98 5.35
C LEU A 145 -2.58 -6.98 5.55
N ARG A 146 -3.51 -7.26 6.47
CA ARG A 146 -4.59 -6.33 6.83
C ARG A 146 -4.04 -5.02 7.40
N SER A 147 -3.09 -5.10 8.34
CA SER A 147 -2.46 -3.91 8.91
C SER A 147 -1.74 -3.07 7.86
N VAL A 148 -1.08 -3.70 6.87
CA VAL A 148 -0.42 -2.98 5.77
C VAL A 148 -1.46 -2.33 4.86
N ALA A 149 -2.54 -3.04 4.52
CA ALA A 149 -3.63 -2.49 3.72
C ALA A 149 -4.27 -1.26 4.39
N ASP A 150 -4.58 -1.35 5.69
CA ASP A 150 -5.15 -0.24 6.46
C ASP A 150 -4.18 0.97 6.49
N ALA A 151 -2.87 0.72 6.64
CA ALA A 151 -1.86 1.79 6.58
C ALA A 151 -1.80 2.44 5.18
N LEU A 152 -1.86 1.65 4.10
CA LEU A 152 -1.84 2.14 2.72
C LEU A 152 -3.08 2.96 2.38
N GLU A 153 -4.25 2.62 2.92
CA GLU A 153 -5.47 3.43 2.77
C GLU A 153 -5.31 4.85 3.34
N MET A 154 -4.49 5.00 4.40
CA MET A 154 -4.22 6.30 5.03
C MET A 154 -3.11 7.11 4.35
N ALA A 155 -2.34 6.51 3.44
CA ALA A 155 -1.25 7.18 2.72
C ALA A 155 -1.78 8.28 1.81
N ARG A 156 -1.24 9.50 1.83
CA ARG A 156 -1.78 10.62 1.04
C ARG A 156 -1.16 10.77 -0.34
N ASP A 157 0.10 10.40 -0.45
CA ASP A 157 0.94 10.50 -1.63
C ASP A 157 1.76 9.21 -1.80
N GLU A 158 2.54 9.13 -2.88
CA GLU A 158 3.38 7.96 -3.12
C GLU A 158 4.49 7.80 -2.06
N ASP A 159 4.99 8.89 -1.48
CA ASP A 159 6.08 8.84 -0.49
C ASP A 159 5.65 8.20 0.82
N ASP A 160 4.40 8.43 1.25
CA ASP A 160 3.78 7.70 2.35
C ASP A 160 3.70 6.19 2.04
N VAL A 161 3.34 5.82 0.80
CA VAL A 161 3.29 4.41 0.37
C VAL A 161 4.69 3.78 0.44
N TYR A 162 5.71 4.46 -0.06
CA TYR A 162 7.07 3.94 -0.05
C TYR A 162 7.57 3.66 1.36
N ARG A 163 7.32 4.57 2.30
CA ARG A 163 7.69 4.38 3.71
C ARG A 163 7.01 3.14 4.34
N ILE A 164 5.74 2.90 4.00
CA ILE A 164 5.01 1.71 4.46
C ILE A 164 5.59 0.44 3.83
N VAL A 165 5.96 0.48 2.55
CA VAL A 165 6.62 -0.63 1.87
C VAL A 165 7.94 -0.96 2.53
N GLU A 166 8.79 0.03 2.84
CA GLU A 166 10.08 -0.18 3.54
C GLU A 166 9.90 -0.93 4.86
N GLN A 167 8.91 -0.53 5.66
CA GLN A 167 8.60 -1.22 6.92
C GLN A 167 8.05 -2.63 6.70
N SER A 168 7.20 -2.81 5.69
CA SER A 168 6.58 -4.11 5.37
C SER A 168 7.61 -5.11 4.88
N VAL A 169 8.49 -4.72 3.95
CA VAL A 169 9.56 -5.60 3.47
C VAL A 169 10.57 -5.90 4.57
N ALA A 170 10.85 -4.95 5.47
CA ALA A 170 11.71 -5.20 6.63
C ALA A 170 11.21 -6.33 7.54
N LEU A 171 9.89 -6.47 7.65
CA LEU A 171 9.25 -7.52 8.45
C LEU A 171 9.15 -8.85 7.70
N LEU A 172 8.81 -8.81 6.41
CA LEU A 172 8.64 -10.02 5.58
C LEU A 172 9.97 -10.68 5.20
N THR A 173 11.02 -9.88 5.00
CA THR A 173 12.30 -10.33 4.45
C THR A 173 13.49 -9.89 5.31
N PRO A 174 13.53 -10.22 6.62
CA PRO A 174 14.53 -9.67 7.55
C PRO A 174 15.99 -10.06 7.25
N HIS A 175 16.19 -11.07 6.39
CA HIS A 175 17.51 -11.56 5.99
C HIS A 175 17.80 -11.41 4.50
N ASN A 176 16.88 -10.82 3.74
CA ASN A 176 16.97 -10.71 2.30
C ASN A 176 16.82 -9.23 1.90
N PRO A 177 17.84 -8.63 1.24
CA PRO A 177 17.72 -7.27 0.73
C PRO A 177 16.52 -7.17 -0.22
N ALA A 178 15.71 -6.13 -0.04
CA ALA A 178 14.53 -5.88 -0.84
C ALA A 178 14.54 -4.45 -1.38
N GLN A 179 14.03 -4.26 -2.60
CA GLN A 179 13.94 -2.98 -3.27
C GLN A 179 12.68 -2.92 -4.12
N LEU A 180 11.91 -1.84 -3.95
CA LEU A 180 10.83 -1.48 -4.85
C LEU A 180 11.35 -0.51 -5.91
N LEU A 181 11.26 -0.91 -7.17
CA LEU A 181 11.46 -0.05 -8.33
C LEU A 181 10.09 0.37 -8.89
N VAL A 182 9.89 1.65 -9.13
CA VAL A 182 8.64 2.19 -9.69
C VAL A 182 8.95 2.95 -10.97
N ALA A 183 8.10 2.77 -11.98
CA ALA A 183 8.20 3.51 -13.23
C ALA A 183 7.74 4.96 -13.01
N ASP A 184 8.64 5.93 -13.22
CA ASP A 184 8.33 7.37 -13.16
C ASP A 184 7.93 7.94 -14.54
N SER A 185 8.25 7.21 -15.59
CA SER A 185 8.01 7.49 -16.99
C SER A 185 7.76 6.16 -17.71
N PRO A 186 7.29 6.15 -18.97
CA PRO A 186 6.94 4.91 -19.66
C PRO A 186 8.07 3.87 -19.73
N THR A 187 9.32 4.33 -19.62
CA THR A 187 10.50 3.50 -19.86
C THR A 187 11.47 3.47 -18.68
N ARG A 188 11.47 4.43 -17.75
CA ARG A 188 12.52 4.50 -16.71
C ARG A 188 12.02 4.05 -15.35
N PHE A 189 12.86 3.27 -14.67
CA PHE A 189 12.71 2.95 -13.25
C PHE A 189 13.45 3.94 -12.36
N ARG A 190 12.84 4.21 -11.20
CA ARG A 190 13.51 4.77 -10.03
C ARG A 190 13.38 3.83 -8.84
N SER A 191 14.38 3.83 -7.97
CA SER A 191 14.27 3.20 -6.66
C SER A 191 13.33 4.03 -5.78
N ALA A 192 12.26 3.41 -5.30
CA ALA A 192 11.23 4.08 -4.53
C ALA A 192 11.26 3.73 -3.04
N ALA A 193 11.54 2.48 -2.70
CA ALA A 193 11.69 1.99 -1.33
C ALA A 193 12.79 0.93 -1.26
N GLN A 194 13.53 0.88 -0.16
CA GLN A 194 14.56 -0.13 0.09
C GLN A 194 14.49 -0.68 1.51
N HIS A 195 14.90 -1.93 1.68
CA HIS A 195 15.03 -2.55 2.99
C HIS A 195 16.01 -1.72 3.87
N PRO A 196 15.69 -1.42 5.15
CA PRO A 196 16.50 -0.52 5.99
C PRO A 196 17.95 -0.96 6.22
N SER A 197 18.22 -2.26 6.13
CA SER A 197 19.56 -2.85 6.24
C SER A 197 20.21 -3.18 4.89
N ALA A 198 19.81 -2.50 3.81
CA ALA A 198 20.33 -2.80 2.47
C ALA A 198 21.84 -2.49 2.33
N GLY A 199 22.63 -3.56 2.31
CA GLY A 199 23.87 -3.65 1.53
C GLY A 199 23.57 -4.28 0.17
N SER A 200 24.48 -4.10 -0.80
CA SER A 200 24.31 -4.52 -2.20
C SER A 200 23.98 -6.02 -2.35
N PRO A 201 23.30 -6.44 -3.43
CA PRO A 201 22.91 -5.62 -4.56
C PRO A 201 21.40 -5.60 -4.79
N GLY A 202 20.84 -4.39 -4.72
CA GLY A 202 19.53 -4.09 -5.32
C GLY A 202 19.55 -4.36 -6.82
N CYS A 203 18.39 -4.31 -7.47
CA CYS A 203 18.28 -4.62 -8.89
C CYS A 203 18.88 -3.48 -9.74
N PRO A 204 19.83 -3.77 -10.65
CA PRO A 204 20.47 -2.74 -11.47
C PRO A 204 19.59 -2.27 -12.64
N VAL A 205 18.39 -2.85 -12.81
CA VAL A 205 17.52 -2.52 -13.94
C VAL A 205 17.08 -1.06 -13.92
N SER A 206 17.43 -0.33 -14.98
CA SER A 206 17.05 1.08 -15.14
C SER A 206 15.87 1.29 -16.07
N ASN A 207 15.58 0.33 -16.96
CA ASN A 207 14.50 0.42 -17.95
C ASN A 207 13.45 -0.68 -17.74
N VAL A 208 12.17 -0.31 -17.85
CA VAL A 208 11.03 -1.23 -17.73
C VAL A 208 11.14 -2.39 -18.72
N ASP A 209 11.57 -2.13 -19.95
CA ASP A 209 11.67 -3.13 -21.01
C ASP A 209 12.79 -4.16 -20.77
N ASP A 210 13.78 -3.83 -19.93
CA ASP A 210 14.87 -4.75 -19.62
C ASP A 210 14.49 -5.74 -18.50
N CYS A 211 13.38 -5.49 -17.78
CA CYS A 211 12.93 -6.33 -16.68
C CYS A 211 12.06 -7.51 -17.17
N PRO A 212 12.50 -8.78 -17.01
CA PRO A 212 11.71 -9.95 -17.45
C PRO A 212 10.37 -10.10 -16.71
N ALA A 213 10.35 -9.77 -15.41
CA ALA A 213 9.13 -9.86 -14.59
C ALA A 213 8.06 -8.88 -15.09
N MET A 214 8.46 -7.66 -15.50
CA MET A 214 7.56 -6.67 -16.09
C MET A 214 7.06 -7.10 -17.46
N ARG A 215 7.97 -7.50 -18.35
CA ARG A 215 7.62 -7.95 -19.70
C ARG A 215 6.67 -9.14 -19.72
N ARG A 216 6.80 -10.05 -18.75
CA ARG A 216 5.93 -11.22 -18.62
C ARG A 216 4.71 -10.99 -17.74
N ALA A 217 4.65 -9.88 -17.02
CA ALA A 217 3.63 -9.62 -15.99
C ALA A 217 3.48 -10.80 -15.01
N GLN A 218 4.61 -11.43 -14.64
CA GLN A 218 4.64 -12.63 -13.80
C GLN A 218 5.73 -12.51 -12.75
N THR A 219 5.45 -13.08 -11.57
CA THR A 219 6.47 -13.30 -10.55
C THR A 219 7.54 -14.25 -11.08
N MET A 220 8.78 -13.81 -11.05
CA MET A 220 9.93 -14.57 -11.53
C MET A 220 10.85 -14.92 -10.36
N THR A 221 11.26 -16.18 -10.28
CA THR A 221 12.25 -16.67 -9.30
C THR A 221 13.48 -17.16 -10.04
N PHE A 222 14.66 -16.72 -9.61
CA PHE A 222 15.95 -17.03 -10.20
C PHE A 222 16.86 -17.64 -9.14
N GLN A 223 17.45 -18.80 -9.44
CA GLN A 223 18.36 -19.47 -8.52
C GLN A 223 19.76 -18.83 -8.51
N GLY A 224 20.17 -18.21 -9.63
CA GLY A 224 21.47 -17.57 -9.79
C GLY A 224 21.66 -17.05 -11.22
N PRO A 225 22.77 -16.36 -11.53
CA PRO A 225 22.99 -15.75 -12.85
C PRO A 225 23.32 -16.77 -13.96
N SER A 226 23.77 -17.98 -13.59
CA SER A 226 24.23 -19.00 -14.53
C SER A 226 23.11 -19.85 -15.15
N GLU A 227 21.86 -19.68 -14.69
CA GLU A 227 20.71 -20.47 -15.15
C GLU A 227 20.19 -20.01 -16.51
N LEU A 228 19.71 -20.95 -17.33
CA LEU A 228 19.19 -20.66 -18.69
C LEU A 228 18.02 -19.68 -18.67
N ASN A 229 17.19 -19.73 -17.63
CA ASN A 229 16.02 -18.89 -17.42
C ASN A 229 16.27 -17.75 -16.43
N SER A 230 17.54 -17.36 -16.22
CA SER A 230 17.90 -16.26 -15.34
C SER A 230 17.59 -14.89 -15.95
N CYS A 231 17.45 -13.88 -15.09
CA CYS A 231 17.39 -12.49 -15.54
C CYS A 231 18.77 -12.10 -16.10
N PRO A 232 18.86 -11.53 -17.32
CA PRO A 232 20.15 -11.15 -17.91
C PRO A 232 20.95 -10.17 -17.04
N LEU A 233 20.24 -9.29 -16.33
CA LEU A 233 20.85 -8.29 -15.45
C LEU A 233 21.21 -8.84 -14.06
N LEU A 234 20.82 -10.07 -13.72
CA LEU A 234 21.20 -10.69 -12.44
C LEU A 234 22.71 -10.94 -12.38
N ALA A 235 23.36 -11.17 -13.52
CA ALA A 235 24.80 -11.34 -13.62
C ALA A 235 25.58 -10.02 -13.43
N GLU A 236 24.91 -8.86 -13.51
CA GLU A 236 25.53 -7.54 -13.36
C GLU A 236 25.53 -7.06 -11.90
N HIS A 237 24.97 -7.85 -10.97
CA HIS A 237 25.04 -7.58 -9.54
C HIS A 237 26.50 -7.67 -9.03
N GLU A 238 26.86 -6.82 -8.07
CA GLU A 238 28.20 -6.82 -7.45
C GLU A 238 28.55 -8.14 -6.77
N GLU A 239 27.55 -8.80 -6.19
CA GLU A 239 27.66 -10.12 -5.58
C GLU A 239 26.71 -11.11 -6.26
N VAL A 240 27.18 -12.34 -6.43
CA VAL A 240 26.37 -13.42 -7.03
C VAL A 240 25.21 -13.74 -6.10
N CYS A 241 23.99 -13.59 -6.59
CA CYS A 241 22.78 -13.75 -5.81
C CYS A 241 21.70 -14.56 -6.55
N SER A 242 20.76 -15.09 -5.78
CA SER A 242 19.44 -15.51 -6.27
C SER A 242 18.48 -14.33 -6.14
N ALA A 243 17.34 -14.37 -6.82
CA ALA A 243 16.37 -13.28 -6.72
C ALA A 243 14.93 -13.71 -6.97
N VAL A 244 13.99 -12.99 -6.36
CA VAL A 244 12.58 -12.99 -6.71
C VAL A 244 12.19 -11.58 -7.15
N CYS A 245 11.54 -11.47 -8.31
CA CYS A 245 11.02 -10.22 -8.85
C CYS A 245 9.50 -10.34 -8.98
N VAL A 246 8.77 -9.55 -8.20
CA VAL A 246 7.31 -9.51 -8.16
C VAL A 246 6.82 -8.24 -8.85
N PRO A 247 6.08 -8.32 -9.96
CA PRO A 247 5.47 -7.14 -10.57
C PRO A 247 4.48 -6.48 -9.62
N VAL A 248 4.57 -5.16 -9.50
CA VAL A 248 3.68 -4.30 -8.72
C VAL A 248 2.73 -3.62 -9.68
N GLY A 249 1.44 -3.83 -9.51
CA GLY A 249 0.44 -3.29 -10.42
C GLY A 249 -0.97 -3.74 -10.05
N VAL A 250 -1.96 -3.23 -10.79
CA VAL A 250 -3.37 -3.56 -10.59
C VAL A 250 -4.06 -3.65 -11.95
N ASN A 251 -4.93 -4.65 -12.13
CA ASN A 251 -5.74 -4.85 -13.35
C ASN A 251 -4.93 -4.83 -14.67
N GLY A 252 -3.73 -5.42 -14.65
CA GLY A 252 -2.84 -5.48 -15.84
C GLY A 252 -2.05 -4.20 -16.11
N HIS A 253 -2.24 -3.13 -15.32
CA HIS A 253 -1.40 -1.95 -15.34
C HIS A 253 -0.24 -2.12 -14.36
N LEU A 254 0.95 -2.38 -14.90
CA LEU A 254 2.18 -2.55 -14.12
C LEU A 254 2.81 -1.20 -13.83
N LEU A 255 3.08 -0.95 -12.55
CA LEU A 255 3.62 0.30 -12.02
C LEU A 255 5.09 0.16 -11.61
N GLY A 256 5.53 -1.06 -11.31
CA GLY A 256 6.85 -1.29 -10.74
C GLY A 256 7.18 -2.77 -10.58
N VAL A 257 8.34 -3.04 -9.99
CA VAL A 257 8.77 -4.38 -9.60
C VAL A 257 9.36 -4.34 -8.20
N LEU A 258 8.95 -5.28 -7.36
CA LEU A 258 9.53 -5.54 -6.05
C LEU A 258 10.58 -6.65 -6.21
N HIS A 259 11.85 -6.29 -6.05
CA HIS A 259 12.99 -7.18 -6.13
C HIS A 259 13.43 -7.59 -4.73
N VAL A 260 13.64 -8.89 -4.52
CA VAL A 260 14.18 -9.44 -3.26
C VAL A 260 15.32 -10.39 -3.60
N ALA A 261 16.50 -10.11 -3.06
CA ALA A 261 17.71 -10.89 -3.30
C ALA A 261 17.94 -11.95 -2.20
N GLY A 262 18.48 -13.09 -2.60
CA GLY A 262 18.93 -14.16 -1.71
C GLY A 262 20.34 -14.62 -2.05
N ARG A 263 20.86 -15.57 -1.27
CA ARG A 263 22.14 -16.20 -1.61
C ARG A 263 21.98 -17.05 -2.87
N GLU A 264 23.03 -17.22 -3.66
CA GLU A 264 22.98 -18.10 -4.84
C GLU A 264 22.50 -19.51 -4.44
N GLY A 265 21.54 -20.04 -5.20
CA GLY A 265 20.89 -21.32 -4.93
C GLY A 265 19.86 -21.33 -3.78
N ASP A 266 19.64 -20.19 -3.12
CA ASP A 266 18.72 -20.06 -1.97
C ASP A 266 17.83 -18.81 -2.11
N PRO A 267 16.90 -18.80 -3.10
CA PRO A 267 15.95 -17.71 -3.26
C PRO A 267 14.93 -17.69 -2.11
N PRO A 268 14.25 -16.55 -1.90
CA PRO A 268 13.13 -16.45 -0.95
C PRO A 268 12.14 -17.62 -1.07
N LYS A 269 11.75 -18.17 0.09
CA LYS A 269 10.87 -19.34 0.17
C LYS A 269 9.50 -19.07 -0.47
N PRO A 270 8.81 -20.08 -1.02
CA PRO A 270 7.50 -19.91 -1.67
C PRO A 270 6.47 -19.17 -0.80
N THR A 271 6.42 -19.46 0.50
CA THR A 271 5.52 -18.77 1.44
C THR A 271 5.79 -17.27 1.53
N THR A 272 7.07 -16.86 1.52
CA THR A 272 7.46 -15.44 1.48
C THR A 272 7.14 -14.82 0.13
N VAL A 273 7.30 -15.58 -0.98
CA VAL A 273 6.91 -15.11 -2.31
C VAL A 273 5.41 -14.81 -2.38
N ASP A 274 4.55 -15.67 -1.83
CA ASP A 274 3.10 -15.46 -1.80
C ASP A 274 2.71 -14.20 -1.00
N GLN A 275 3.42 -13.94 0.11
CA GLN A 275 3.25 -12.71 0.90
C GLN A 275 3.68 -11.46 0.12
N LEU A 276 4.81 -11.54 -0.61
CA LEU A 276 5.30 -10.44 -1.45
C LEU A 276 4.35 -10.16 -2.62
N VAL A 277 3.75 -11.19 -3.24
CA VAL A 277 2.72 -11.04 -4.27
C VAL A 277 1.49 -10.32 -3.72
N SER A 278 1.05 -10.71 -2.52
CA SER A 278 -0.09 -10.06 -1.85
C SER A 278 0.21 -8.59 -1.55
N LEU A 279 1.40 -8.30 -1.01
CA LEU A 279 1.86 -6.93 -0.77
C LEU A 279 1.92 -6.11 -2.07
N ALA A 280 2.51 -6.66 -3.13
CA ALA A 280 2.63 -6.00 -4.44
C ALA A 280 1.28 -5.62 -5.03
N GLY A 281 0.25 -6.46 -4.86
CA GLY A 281 -1.12 -6.16 -5.31
C GLY A 281 -1.76 -4.99 -4.56
N VAL A 282 -1.63 -4.95 -3.23
CA VAL A 282 -2.20 -3.85 -2.41
C VAL A 282 -1.45 -2.54 -2.66
N VAL A 283 -0.10 -2.59 -2.71
CA VAL A 283 0.75 -1.43 -3.04
C VAL A 283 0.44 -0.90 -4.43
N GLY A 284 0.37 -1.78 -5.43
CA GLY A 284 0.04 -1.42 -6.81
C GLY A 284 -1.34 -0.76 -6.91
N SER A 285 -2.33 -1.26 -6.19
CA SER A 285 -3.67 -0.68 -6.13
C SER A 285 -3.65 0.74 -5.54
N ARG A 286 -2.87 0.97 -4.47
CA ARG A 286 -2.78 2.30 -3.84
C ARG A 286 -2.05 3.31 -4.72
N ILE A 287 -0.87 2.96 -5.25
CA ILE A 287 -0.12 3.83 -6.17
C ILE A 287 -0.97 4.15 -7.40
N GLY A 288 -1.61 3.12 -7.99
CA GLY A 288 -2.49 3.30 -9.14
C GLY A 288 -3.65 4.26 -8.84
N SER A 289 -4.26 4.16 -7.66
CA SER A 289 -5.34 5.05 -7.25
C SER A 289 -4.86 6.50 -7.07
N ILE A 290 -3.70 6.71 -6.47
CA ILE A 290 -3.09 8.05 -6.29
C ILE A 290 -2.81 8.67 -7.66
N ARG A 291 -2.11 7.95 -8.55
CA ARG A 291 -1.82 8.42 -9.91
C ARG A 291 -3.06 8.69 -10.75
N LEU A 292 -4.08 7.84 -10.63
CA LEU A 292 -5.35 8.03 -11.34
C LEU A 292 -6.06 9.30 -10.87
N LEU A 293 -6.12 9.53 -9.55
CA LEU A 293 -6.70 10.76 -8.99
C LEU A 293 -5.91 12.00 -9.42
N GLU A 294 -4.59 11.92 -9.46
CA GLU A 294 -3.74 12.99 -10.00
C GLU A 294 -3.99 13.21 -11.49
N SER A 295 -3.96 12.17 -12.31
CA SER A 295 -4.23 12.25 -13.75
C SER A 295 -5.62 12.84 -14.03
N SER A 296 -6.65 12.41 -13.30
CA SER A 296 -8.00 12.98 -13.43
C SER A 296 -8.03 14.47 -13.05
N ARG A 297 -7.30 14.87 -12.00
CA ARG A 297 -7.12 16.30 -11.66
C ARG A 297 -6.34 17.07 -12.72
N LEU A 298 -5.41 16.42 -13.42
CA LEU A 298 -4.59 17.00 -14.49
C LEU A 298 -5.34 17.06 -15.84
N GLU A 299 -6.22 16.12 -16.15
CA GLU A 299 -7.05 16.12 -17.36
C GLU A 299 -8.10 17.24 -17.30
N ALA A 300 -8.51 17.65 -16.10
CA ALA A 300 -9.26 18.89 -15.87
C ALA A 300 -8.36 20.15 -15.91
N SER A 301 -7.40 20.27 -16.85
CA SER A 301 -6.46 21.40 -16.97
C SER A 301 -6.75 22.34 -18.15
N THR A 302 -7.79 22.06 -18.92
CA THR A 302 -8.26 22.89 -20.02
C THR A 302 -9.68 23.39 -19.78
N ASP A 303 -9.99 24.57 -20.30
CA ASP A 303 -11.35 25.10 -20.34
C ASP A 303 -12.18 24.37 -21.39
N GLY A 304 -13.34 23.85 -21.00
CA GLY A 304 -14.17 22.99 -21.87
C GLY A 304 -14.80 23.70 -23.07
N LEU A 305 -14.93 25.03 -23.03
CA LEU A 305 -15.51 25.81 -24.13
C LEU A 305 -14.46 26.26 -25.14
N THR A 306 -13.31 26.73 -24.66
CA THR A 306 -12.28 27.37 -25.49
C THR A 306 -11.09 26.46 -25.80
N GLY A 307 -10.91 25.36 -25.08
CA GLY A 307 -9.75 24.47 -25.22
C GLY A 307 -8.43 25.06 -24.69
N LEU A 308 -8.44 26.28 -24.15
CA LEU A 308 -7.28 26.91 -23.52
C LEU A 308 -6.91 26.23 -22.21
N ALA A 309 -5.72 26.55 -21.68
CA ALA A 309 -5.41 26.24 -20.29
C ALA A 309 -6.45 26.87 -19.35
N ASN A 310 -6.80 26.20 -18.26
CA ASN A 310 -7.63 26.83 -17.23
C ASN A 310 -6.76 27.53 -16.17
N ARG A 311 -7.42 28.20 -15.21
CA ARG A 311 -6.75 28.90 -14.11
C ARG A 311 -5.66 28.08 -13.41
N ARG A 312 -5.95 26.82 -13.08
CA ARG A 312 -5.00 25.94 -12.38
C ARG A 312 -3.76 25.62 -13.21
N LYS A 313 -3.94 25.36 -14.51
CA LYS A 313 -2.82 25.09 -15.42
C LYS A 313 -1.93 26.32 -15.60
N PHE A 314 -2.55 27.50 -15.68
CA PHE A 314 -1.82 28.77 -15.66
C PHE A 314 -1.02 28.96 -14.36
N GLU A 315 -1.67 28.85 -13.20
CA GLU A 315 -1.04 29.10 -11.90
C GLU A 315 0.17 28.18 -11.68
N ARG A 316 0.04 26.90 -12.03
CA ARG A 316 1.15 25.94 -11.98
C ARG A 316 2.30 26.36 -12.90
N ALA A 317 2.01 26.57 -14.18
CA ALA A 317 3.05 26.85 -15.17
C ALA A 317 3.77 28.20 -14.91
N ALA A 318 3.04 29.23 -14.46
CA ALA A 318 3.65 30.49 -14.05
C ALA A 318 4.44 30.36 -12.73
N GLY A 319 3.94 29.56 -11.78
CA GLY A 319 4.66 29.22 -10.56
C GLY A 319 5.97 28.48 -10.81
N ASP A 320 5.98 27.58 -11.80
CA ASP A 320 7.19 26.88 -12.25
C ASP A 320 8.23 27.86 -12.80
N LEU A 321 7.82 28.82 -13.64
CA LEU A 321 8.70 29.87 -14.17
C LEU A 321 9.31 30.73 -13.05
N LEU A 322 8.52 31.11 -12.05
CA LEU A 322 9.01 31.88 -10.89
C LEU A 322 10.04 31.09 -10.08
N ARG A 323 9.74 29.82 -9.77
CA ARG A 323 10.66 28.94 -9.03
C ARG A 323 11.97 28.76 -9.78
N ASP A 324 11.90 28.60 -11.10
CA ASP A 324 13.06 28.39 -11.97
C ASP A 324 13.76 29.71 -12.35
N ARG A 325 13.29 30.85 -11.81
CA ARG A 325 13.78 32.21 -12.05
C ARG A 325 13.83 32.59 -13.54
N VAL A 326 12.89 32.08 -14.32
CA VAL A 326 12.71 32.47 -15.72
C VAL A 326 11.91 33.77 -15.74
N PRO A 327 12.45 34.89 -16.26
CA PRO A 327 11.70 36.14 -16.34
C PRO A 327 10.55 36.01 -17.34
N PHE A 328 9.40 36.61 -17.07
CA PHE A 328 8.25 36.62 -17.97
C PHE A 328 7.44 37.91 -17.89
N SER A 329 6.68 38.23 -18.94
CA SER A 329 5.58 39.20 -18.85
C SER A 329 4.27 38.47 -18.55
N LEU A 330 3.45 39.03 -17.66
CA LEU A 330 2.09 38.56 -17.40
C LEU A 330 1.08 39.57 -17.93
N VAL A 331 0.04 39.08 -18.60
CA VAL A 331 -1.05 39.88 -19.15
C VAL A 331 -2.38 39.38 -18.62
N MET A 332 -3.15 40.26 -17.99
CA MET A 332 -4.58 40.08 -17.72
C MET A 332 -5.37 40.68 -18.89
N ALA A 333 -6.31 39.93 -19.43
CA ALA A 333 -7.12 40.32 -20.58
C ALA A 333 -8.59 40.05 -20.33
N ASP A 334 -9.46 40.93 -20.83
CA ASP A 334 -10.91 40.81 -20.66
C ASP A 334 -11.66 41.36 -21.87
N ILE A 335 -12.74 40.68 -22.25
CA ILE A 335 -13.60 41.09 -23.37
C ILE A 335 -14.48 42.26 -22.94
N ASP A 336 -14.30 43.39 -23.61
CA ASP A 336 -15.03 44.61 -23.31
C ASP A 336 -16.53 44.46 -23.53
N HIS A 337 -17.30 44.77 -22.50
CA HIS A 337 -18.77 44.74 -22.54
C HIS A 337 -19.37 43.38 -22.87
N PHE A 338 -18.72 42.27 -22.51
CA PHE A 338 -19.20 40.91 -22.80
C PHE A 338 -20.62 40.64 -22.29
N LYS A 339 -20.99 41.13 -21.09
CA LYS A 339 -22.39 41.06 -20.62
C LYS A 339 -23.38 41.70 -21.61
N ARG A 340 -23.07 42.89 -22.16
CA ARG A 340 -23.93 43.55 -23.16
C ARG A 340 -23.99 42.78 -24.47
N LEU A 341 -22.91 42.10 -24.85
CA LEU A 341 -22.90 41.20 -26.01
C LEU A 341 -23.89 40.05 -25.79
N ASN A 342 -23.83 39.40 -24.63
CA ASN A 342 -24.78 38.33 -24.26
C ASN A 342 -26.22 38.82 -24.19
N ASP A 343 -26.46 39.96 -23.54
CA ASP A 343 -27.81 40.51 -23.37
C ASP A 343 -28.46 40.88 -24.71
N ASN A 344 -27.67 41.34 -25.69
CA ASN A 344 -28.19 41.76 -26.99
C ASN A 344 -28.29 40.64 -28.03
N PHE A 345 -27.44 39.61 -27.96
CA PHE A 345 -27.30 38.60 -29.01
C PHE A 345 -27.38 37.14 -28.52
N GLY A 346 -27.67 36.93 -27.24
CA GLY A 346 -27.80 35.61 -26.61
C GLY A 346 -26.47 34.95 -26.25
N HIS A 347 -26.53 33.98 -25.33
CA HIS A 347 -25.37 33.27 -24.80
C HIS A 347 -24.60 32.48 -25.86
N GLU A 348 -25.26 31.90 -26.86
CA GLU A 348 -24.58 31.20 -27.96
C GLU A 348 -23.63 32.14 -28.74
N THR A 349 -24.01 33.40 -28.92
CA THR A 349 -23.15 34.41 -29.56
C THR A 349 -21.97 34.76 -28.66
N GLY A 350 -22.19 34.85 -27.34
CA GLY A 350 -21.13 35.01 -26.36
C GLY A 350 -20.12 33.87 -26.38
N ASP A 351 -20.59 32.64 -26.42
CA ASP A 351 -19.73 31.45 -26.47
C ASP A 351 -18.87 31.43 -27.74
N ARG A 352 -19.45 31.78 -28.90
CA ARG A 352 -18.72 31.93 -30.15
C ARG A 352 -17.70 33.08 -30.10
N ALA A 353 -18.02 34.18 -29.40
CA ALA A 353 -17.09 35.27 -29.17
C ALA A 353 -15.89 34.85 -28.31
N LEU A 354 -16.13 34.08 -27.24
CA LEU A 354 -15.07 33.52 -26.39
C LEU A 354 -14.17 32.56 -27.16
N GLN A 355 -14.77 31.64 -27.94
CA GLN A 355 -14.03 30.71 -28.78
C GLN A 355 -13.18 31.41 -29.86
N LEU A 356 -13.75 32.43 -30.51
CA LEU A 356 -13.04 33.22 -31.50
C LEU A 356 -11.88 33.99 -30.88
N PHE A 357 -12.11 34.63 -29.73
CA PHE A 357 -11.05 35.35 -29.03
C PHE A 357 -9.93 34.40 -28.58
N ALA A 358 -10.28 33.25 -28.02
CA ALA A 358 -9.33 32.20 -27.66
C ALA A 358 -8.46 31.75 -28.84
N GLY A 359 -9.07 31.50 -30.00
CA GLY A 359 -8.34 31.14 -31.22
C GLY A 359 -7.40 32.26 -31.68
N VAL A 360 -7.86 33.52 -31.65
CA VAL A 360 -7.02 34.68 -31.97
C VAL A 360 -5.82 34.80 -31.03
N LEU A 361 -6.00 34.55 -29.72
CA LEU A 361 -4.89 34.54 -28.77
C LEU A 361 -3.90 33.42 -29.13
N GLN A 362 -4.36 32.19 -29.35
CA GLN A 362 -3.49 31.05 -29.69
C GLN A 362 -2.70 31.28 -30.98
N ASP A 363 -3.32 31.83 -32.02
CA ASP A 363 -2.67 32.09 -33.32
C ASP A 363 -1.56 33.16 -33.25
N ASN A 364 -1.52 33.96 -32.18
CA ASN A 364 -0.60 35.08 -32.02
C ASN A 364 0.49 34.87 -30.96
N VAL A 365 0.51 33.69 -30.33
CA VAL A 365 1.53 33.31 -29.33
C VAL A 365 2.44 32.20 -29.84
N ARG A 366 3.59 32.01 -29.18
CA ARG A 366 4.58 30.97 -29.49
C ARG A 366 4.23 29.67 -28.74
N GLY A 367 4.80 28.54 -29.16
CA GLY A 367 4.55 27.25 -28.52
C GLY A 367 4.97 27.12 -27.05
N HIS A 368 5.80 28.04 -26.53
CA HIS A 368 6.19 28.10 -25.12
C HIS A 368 5.46 29.19 -24.31
N ASP A 369 4.64 30.01 -24.97
CA ASP A 369 3.80 30.98 -24.28
C ASP A 369 2.57 30.28 -23.70
N ILE A 370 2.05 30.79 -22.59
CA ILE A 370 0.88 30.20 -21.92
C ILE A 370 -0.31 31.11 -22.19
N VAL A 371 -1.42 30.52 -22.66
CA VAL A 371 -2.70 31.21 -22.81
C VAL A 371 -3.75 30.43 -22.04
N ALA A 372 -4.40 31.10 -21.10
CA ALA A 372 -5.39 30.50 -20.22
C ALA A 372 -6.67 31.33 -20.15
N ARG A 373 -7.79 30.66 -19.89
CA ARG A 373 -9.05 31.28 -19.47
C ARG A 373 -9.23 31.06 -17.97
N THR A 374 -9.28 32.15 -17.21
CA THR A 374 -9.30 32.10 -15.74
C THR A 374 -10.68 32.35 -15.14
N GLY A 375 -11.58 32.96 -15.92
CA GLY A 375 -12.95 33.30 -15.52
C GLY A 375 -13.92 33.26 -16.70
N GLY A 376 -15.09 33.88 -16.53
CA GLY A 376 -16.13 33.91 -17.55
C GLY A 376 -15.68 34.59 -18.85
N GLU A 377 -15.13 35.79 -18.76
CA GLU A 377 -14.64 36.58 -19.89
C GLU A 377 -13.16 36.99 -19.74
N GLU A 378 -12.48 36.39 -18.77
CA GLU A 378 -11.12 36.73 -18.34
C GLU A 378 -10.10 35.71 -18.86
N PHE A 379 -9.03 36.24 -19.43
CA PHE A 379 -7.94 35.49 -20.02
C PHE A 379 -6.61 35.96 -19.45
N VAL A 380 -5.66 35.03 -19.36
CA VAL A 380 -4.29 35.31 -18.91
C VAL A 380 -3.31 34.84 -19.97
N LEU A 381 -2.33 35.67 -20.26
CA LEU A 381 -1.21 35.32 -21.12
C LEU A 381 0.09 35.47 -20.34
N VAL A 382 0.98 34.48 -20.48
CA VAL A 382 2.32 34.51 -19.91
C VAL A 382 3.33 34.33 -21.04
N TYR A 383 4.27 35.25 -21.14
CA TYR A 383 5.31 35.26 -22.17
C TYR A 383 6.68 35.09 -21.51
N PRO A 384 7.22 33.85 -21.46
CA PRO A 384 8.56 33.60 -20.95
C PRO A 384 9.61 34.33 -21.78
N ASN A 385 10.58 34.94 -21.10
CA ASN A 385 11.71 35.68 -21.69
C ASN A 385 11.28 36.80 -22.66
N LEU A 386 10.10 37.40 -22.44
CA LEU A 386 9.62 38.54 -23.21
C LEU A 386 9.39 39.73 -22.28
N ALA A 387 10.02 40.86 -22.57
CA ALA A 387 9.88 42.10 -21.81
C ALA A 387 8.53 42.79 -22.10
N PRO A 388 7.92 43.51 -21.14
CA PRO A 388 6.59 44.10 -21.29
C PRO A 388 6.42 44.99 -22.52
N LYS A 389 7.45 45.76 -22.90
CA LYS A 389 7.43 46.60 -24.11
C LYS A 389 7.19 45.80 -25.40
N ARG A 390 7.83 44.62 -25.51
CA ARG A 390 7.62 43.71 -26.65
C ARG A 390 6.29 42.98 -26.54
N THR A 391 5.86 42.63 -25.34
CA THR A 391 4.54 42.07 -25.07
C THR A 391 3.43 43.00 -25.59
N ILE A 392 3.54 44.31 -25.39
CA ILE A 392 2.59 45.31 -25.93
C ILE A 392 2.51 45.25 -27.47
N GLU A 393 3.63 45.03 -28.16
CA GLU A 393 3.63 44.87 -29.62
C GLU A 393 2.84 43.61 -30.05
N VAL A 394 2.97 42.51 -29.30
CA VAL A 394 2.18 41.29 -29.52
C VAL A 394 0.69 41.57 -29.33
N LEU A 395 0.32 42.24 -28.23
CA LEU A 395 -1.07 42.55 -27.91
C LEU A 395 -1.72 43.48 -28.94
N ARG A 396 -0.98 44.43 -29.51
CA ARG A 396 -1.49 45.26 -30.63
C ARG A 396 -1.78 44.42 -31.87
N ARG A 397 -0.96 43.40 -32.18
CA ARG A 397 -1.24 42.46 -33.27
C ARG A 397 -2.49 41.64 -32.98
N ILE A 398 -2.68 41.20 -31.74
CA ILE A 398 -3.90 40.51 -31.28
C ILE A 398 -5.14 41.39 -31.48
N GLN A 399 -5.10 42.69 -31.12
CA GLN A 399 -6.24 43.60 -31.35
C GLN A 399 -6.62 43.72 -32.84
N ILE A 400 -5.62 43.83 -33.72
CA ILE A 400 -5.84 43.88 -35.18
C ILE A 400 -6.38 42.54 -35.69
N ALA A 401 -5.80 41.43 -35.26
CA ALA A 401 -6.20 40.09 -35.63
C ALA A 401 -7.64 39.78 -35.18
N LEU A 402 -8.03 40.24 -33.99
CA LEU A 402 -9.39 40.13 -33.46
C LEU A 402 -10.39 40.86 -34.36
N ALA A 403 -10.13 42.12 -34.68
CA ALA A 403 -11.00 42.90 -35.56
C ALA A 403 -11.22 42.21 -36.91
N ALA A 404 -10.14 41.69 -37.52
CA ALA A 404 -10.22 40.97 -38.78
C ALA A 404 -10.92 39.60 -38.66
N ALA A 405 -10.72 38.89 -37.56
CA ALA A 405 -11.38 37.61 -37.30
C ALA A 405 -12.90 37.78 -37.12
N LEU A 406 -13.31 38.85 -36.42
CA LEU A 406 -14.73 39.18 -36.25
C LEU A 406 -15.42 39.47 -37.59
N ASP A 407 -14.77 40.24 -38.47
CA ASP A 407 -15.29 40.52 -39.81
C ASP A 407 -15.45 39.25 -40.64
N ARG A 408 -14.50 38.31 -40.55
CA ARG A 408 -14.59 37.01 -41.25
C ARG A 408 -15.67 36.10 -40.67
N ALA A 409 -15.85 36.11 -39.35
CA ALA A 409 -16.80 35.24 -38.67
C ALA A 409 -18.24 35.76 -38.70
N GLY A 410 -18.46 37.02 -39.11
CA GLY A 410 -19.77 37.65 -39.10
C GLY A 410 -20.35 37.86 -37.70
N LEU A 411 -19.50 37.95 -36.67
CA LEU A 411 -19.93 38.19 -35.28
C LEU A 411 -20.06 39.70 -34.99
N PRO A 412 -20.88 40.09 -33.99
CA PRO A 412 -20.91 41.48 -33.53
C PRO A 412 -19.51 41.97 -33.13
N LYS A 413 -19.20 43.22 -33.46
CA LYS A 413 -17.89 43.81 -33.12
C LYS A 413 -17.75 43.94 -31.60
N PHE A 414 -16.67 43.40 -31.05
CA PHE A 414 -16.24 43.62 -29.67
C PHE A 414 -14.74 43.88 -29.63
N THR A 415 -14.28 44.39 -28.49
CA THR A 415 -12.86 44.70 -28.22
C THR A 415 -12.42 44.00 -26.94
N ALA A 416 -11.13 44.04 -26.64
CA ALA A 416 -10.59 43.56 -25.38
C ALA A 416 -9.64 44.60 -24.78
N SER A 417 -9.62 44.65 -23.46
CA SER A 417 -8.70 45.47 -22.67
C SER A 417 -7.64 44.59 -22.02
N PHE A 418 -6.45 45.14 -21.81
CA PHE A 418 -5.28 44.39 -21.35
C PHE A 418 -4.52 45.16 -20.26
N GLY A 419 -4.16 44.47 -19.18
CA GLY A 419 -3.19 44.93 -18.18
C GLY A 419 -1.92 44.09 -18.25
N VAL A 420 -0.76 44.73 -18.37
CA VAL A 420 0.54 44.06 -18.59
C VAL A 420 1.48 44.39 -17.44
N THR A 421 2.21 43.40 -16.93
CA THR A 421 3.28 43.64 -15.97
C THR A 421 4.48 42.71 -16.19
N ASP A 422 5.62 43.06 -15.61
CA ASP A 422 6.81 42.20 -15.60
C ASP A 422 6.79 41.30 -14.36
N SER A 423 7.26 40.07 -14.46
CA SER A 423 7.46 39.18 -13.30
C SER A 423 8.32 39.80 -12.19
N SER A 424 9.22 40.73 -12.51
CA SER A 424 10.14 41.34 -11.54
C SER A 424 9.49 42.36 -10.60
N VAL A 425 8.21 42.71 -10.80
CA VAL A 425 7.54 43.71 -9.96
C VAL A 425 7.19 43.17 -8.57
N ALA A 426 7.12 41.85 -8.39
CA ALA A 426 6.80 41.23 -7.11
C ALA A 426 7.40 39.82 -6.99
N GLU A 427 7.42 39.27 -5.78
CA GLU A 427 8.04 37.96 -5.50
C GLU A 427 7.05 36.78 -5.63
N THR A 428 5.75 37.04 -5.47
CA THR A 428 4.70 36.01 -5.50
C THR A 428 3.87 36.12 -6.78
N LEU A 429 3.38 34.98 -7.29
CA LEU A 429 2.49 34.98 -8.46
C LEU A 429 1.21 35.79 -8.19
N ASP A 430 0.64 35.66 -7.00
CA ASP A 430 -0.58 36.37 -6.61
C ASP A 430 -0.40 37.89 -6.67
N ASP A 431 0.74 38.41 -6.22
CA ASP A 431 1.03 39.84 -6.32
C ASP A 431 1.25 40.30 -7.77
N ILE A 432 1.94 39.50 -8.59
CA ILE A 432 2.15 39.81 -10.01
C ILE A 432 0.79 39.86 -10.74
N VAL A 433 -0.09 38.88 -10.48
CA VAL A 433 -1.45 38.84 -11.03
C VAL A 433 -2.24 40.07 -10.58
N ARG A 434 -2.20 40.40 -9.28
CA ARG A 434 -2.88 41.58 -8.72
C ARG A 434 -2.43 42.88 -9.38
N ILE A 435 -1.14 43.01 -9.71
CA ILE A 435 -0.61 44.21 -10.38
C ILE A 435 -1.08 44.28 -11.83
N ALA A 436 -1.03 43.17 -12.57
CA ALA A 436 -1.56 43.13 -13.93
C ALA A 436 -3.07 43.44 -13.98
N ASP A 437 -3.83 42.95 -12.99
CA ASP A 437 -5.26 43.21 -12.86
C ASP A 437 -5.55 44.71 -12.61
N ALA A 438 -4.74 45.40 -11.79
CA ALA A 438 -4.85 46.84 -11.65
C ALA A 438 -4.69 47.59 -13.00
N GLY A 439 -3.77 47.12 -13.85
CA GLY A 439 -3.62 47.63 -15.21
C GLY A 439 -4.88 47.41 -16.06
N LEU A 440 -5.49 46.23 -15.96
CA LEU A 440 -6.72 45.90 -16.66
C LEU A 440 -7.90 46.77 -16.20
N ILE A 441 -8.03 47.01 -14.89
CA ILE A 441 -9.02 47.92 -14.32
C ILE A 441 -8.86 49.33 -14.90
N VAL A 442 -7.63 49.86 -14.92
CA VAL A 442 -7.34 51.17 -15.49
C VAL A 442 -7.65 51.21 -16.99
N ALA A 443 -7.35 50.14 -17.72
CA ALA A 443 -7.69 50.01 -19.14
C ALA A 443 -9.20 50.13 -19.36
N LYS A 444 -10.01 49.43 -18.55
CA LYS A 444 -11.47 49.46 -18.60
C LYS A 444 -12.04 50.83 -18.21
N GLN A 445 -11.49 51.48 -17.19
CA GLN A 445 -11.94 52.80 -16.71
C GLN A 445 -11.56 53.92 -17.68
N SER A 446 -10.41 53.82 -18.34
CA SER A 446 -9.89 54.89 -19.20
C SER A 446 -10.50 54.91 -20.60
N GLY A 447 -11.48 54.04 -20.88
CA GLY A 447 -12.21 54.00 -22.15
C GLY A 447 -12.08 52.71 -22.95
N ARG A 448 -11.55 51.63 -22.34
CA ARG A 448 -11.49 50.27 -22.92
C ARG A 448 -10.65 50.18 -24.20
N ASN A 449 -10.64 48.99 -24.84
CA ASN A 449 -9.90 48.67 -26.07
C ASN A 449 -8.43 49.13 -26.04
N ARG A 450 -7.75 48.90 -24.92
CA ARG A 450 -6.40 49.43 -24.69
C ARG A 450 -5.54 48.50 -23.87
N ILE A 451 -4.25 48.80 -23.89
CA ILE A 451 -3.22 48.05 -23.19
C ILE A 451 -2.57 49.01 -22.20
N GLU A 452 -2.63 48.67 -20.91
CA GLU A 452 -2.02 49.45 -19.84
C GLU A 452 -0.86 48.67 -19.24
N LEU A 453 0.28 49.35 -19.03
CA LEU A 453 1.41 48.80 -18.30
C LEU A 453 1.21 49.11 -16.82
N ALA A 454 1.29 48.08 -15.98
CA ALA A 454 1.11 48.18 -14.55
C ALA A 454 2.41 47.89 -13.80
N ASP A 455 2.63 48.68 -12.76
CA ASP A 455 3.67 48.50 -11.75
C ASP A 455 3.05 48.55 -10.34
N ASN A 456 3.90 48.38 -9.32
CA ASN A 456 3.48 48.47 -7.93
C ASN A 456 2.81 49.81 -7.58
N GLY A 457 3.28 50.92 -8.14
CA GLY A 457 2.73 52.24 -7.87
C GLY A 457 1.30 52.38 -8.38
N LEU A 458 1.05 51.90 -9.60
CA LEU A 458 -0.28 51.85 -10.19
C LEU A 458 -1.21 50.98 -9.34
N ALA A 459 -0.79 49.76 -8.99
CA ALA A 459 -1.59 48.83 -8.20
C ALA A 459 -1.98 49.41 -6.85
N SER A 460 -1.03 50.02 -6.12
CA SER A 460 -1.33 50.71 -4.86
C SER A 460 -2.35 51.83 -5.07
N SER A 461 -2.27 52.61 -6.16
CA SER A 461 -3.20 53.72 -6.40
C SER A 461 -4.63 53.26 -6.72
N VAL A 462 -4.80 52.14 -7.44
CA VAL A 462 -6.10 51.59 -7.83
C VAL A 462 -6.81 51.01 -6.60
N PHE A 463 -6.17 50.09 -5.89
CA PHE A 463 -6.79 49.41 -4.75
C PHE A 463 -6.91 50.30 -3.49
N SER A 464 -6.11 51.36 -3.36
CA SER A 464 -6.29 52.36 -2.29
C SER A 464 -7.46 53.32 -2.53
N ARG A 465 -7.89 53.51 -3.79
CA ARG A 465 -9.07 54.32 -4.13
C ARG A 465 -10.36 53.55 -3.85
N GLU A 466 -10.40 52.25 -4.16
CA GLU A 466 -11.55 51.39 -3.82
C GLU A 466 -11.80 51.31 -2.31
N ALA A 467 -10.74 51.30 -1.49
CA ALA A 467 -10.87 51.35 -0.03
C ALA A 467 -11.44 52.69 0.50
N LYS A 468 -11.32 53.78 -0.26
CA LYS A 468 -11.87 55.12 0.09
C LYS A 468 -13.28 55.35 -0.43
N ASP A 469 -13.67 54.70 -1.52
CA ASP A 469 -14.99 54.82 -2.14
C ASP A 469 -16.00 53.75 -1.65
N ALA A 470 -15.61 52.88 -0.70
CA ALA A 470 -16.54 52.00 0.01
C ALA A 470 -17.52 52.83 0.86
N PRO A 471 -18.85 52.59 0.81
CA PRO A 471 -19.80 53.32 1.64
C PRO A 471 -19.50 53.06 3.12
N GLY A 472 -19.10 54.11 3.84
CA GLY A 472 -18.78 54.03 5.25
C GLY A 472 -20.00 53.68 6.09
N GLU A 473 -20.00 52.49 6.70
CA GLU A 473 -20.80 52.25 7.90
C GLU A 473 -20.22 53.08 9.06
N PRO A 474 -21.05 53.70 9.91
CA PRO A 474 -20.56 54.48 11.03
C PRO A 474 -19.89 53.56 12.06
N LEU A 475 -18.66 53.89 12.41
CA LEU A 475 -17.85 53.24 13.43
C LEU A 475 -18.58 53.31 14.78
N ILE A 476 -19.06 52.17 15.30
CA ILE A 476 -19.52 52.07 16.68
C ILE A 476 -18.28 52.09 17.58
N ASP A 477 -18.16 53.14 18.39
CA ASP A 477 -17.13 53.31 19.41
C ASP A 477 -17.35 52.29 20.56
N LEU A 478 -16.50 51.25 20.60
CA LEU A 478 -16.45 50.24 21.66
C LEU A 478 -15.39 50.61 22.72
N SER A 479 -15.50 51.79 23.31
CA SER A 479 -14.62 52.22 24.42
C SER A 479 -15.35 52.52 25.73
N THR A 480 -16.37 51.74 26.11
CA THR A 480 -16.78 51.66 27.53
C THR A 480 -17.28 50.27 27.89
N SER A 481 -16.46 49.48 28.59
CA SER A 481 -16.96 48.45 29.51
C SER A 481 -17.60 49.14 30.72
N PRO A 482 -18.68 48.59 31.28
CA PRO A 482 -18.50 48.03 32.62
C PRO A 482 -19.27 46.74 32.92
N THR A 483 -18.59 45.88 33.68
CA THR A 483 -19.09 45.07 34.81
C THR A 483 -20.14 43.96 34.60
N ARG A 484 -19.62 42.74 34.82
CA ARG A 484 -20.22 41.51 35.34
C ARG A 484 -21.52 41.59 36.17
N SER A 485 -22.36 40.57 35.90
CA SER A 485 -23.23 39.75 36.79
C SER A 485 -24.70 40.14 36.94
N PRO A 486 -25.62 39.20 37.28
CA PRO A 486 -25.54 37.73 37.27
C PRO A 486 -26.71 37.03 36.51
N ILE A 487 -26.51 35.73 36.31
CA ILE A 487 -27.48 34.74 35.83
C ILE A 487 -28.65 34.64 36.80
N THR A 488 -29.89 34.74 36.29
CA THR A 488 -31.11 34.29 36.98
C THR A 488 -31.92 33.35 36.10
N SER A 489 -32.37 32.31 36.78
CA SER A 489 -33.24 31.17 36.46
C SER A 489 -34.64 31.48 35.90
N GLY A 490 -35.24 30.44 35.28
CA GLY A 490 -36.70 30.23 35.12
C GLY A 490 -37.10 30.23 33.65
N SER A 491 -37.46 29.08 33.02
CA SER A 491 -38.80 28.44 33.05
C SER A 491 -39.85 29.38 32.42
N ASP A 492 -40.70 29.05 31.45
CA ASP A 492 -41.39 27.81 31.06
C ASP A 492 -41.96 28.02 29.64
N HIS A 493 -42.31 26.90 28.99
CA HIS A 493 -43.42 26.69 28.03
C HIS A 493 -43.50 27.63 26.77
N ASP A 494 -43.89 27.20 25.58
CA ASP A 494 -44.84 26.15 25.22
C ASP A 494 -44.79 25.88 23.70
N HIS A 495 -45.28 24.70 23.33
CA HIS A 495 -45.92 24.32 22.07
C HIS A 495 -45.62 25.07 20.75
N SER A 496 -45.20 24.33 19.71
CA SER A 496 -46.15 23.70 18.78
C SER A 496 -45.45 23.12 17.53
N LEU A 497 -45.91 21.92 17.18
CA LEU A 497 -45.70 21.21 15.93
C LEU A 497 -46.30 22.00 14.76
N SER A 498 -45.64 21.96 13.60
CA SER A 498 -46.35 21.82 12.33
C SER A 498 -45.52 21.02 11.33
N GLU A 499 -46.11 19.92 10.90
CA GLU A 499 -45.77 19.12 9.73
C GLU A 499 -45.99 19.94 8.45
N ASN A 500 -45.15 19.72 7.43
CA ASN A 500 -45.57 19.28 6.08
C ASN A 500 -44.46 19.55 5.05
N GLY A 501 -44.19 18.54 4.21
CA GLY A 501 -43.50 18.70 2.92
C GLY A 501 -42.29 17.81 2.74
#